data_AF-A0A5J4TE64-F1
#
_entry.id   AF-A0A5J4TE64-F1
#
_cell.length_a   1.000
_cell.length_b   1.000
_cell.length_c   1.000
_cell.angle_alpha   90.00
_cell.angle_beta   90.00
_cell.angle_gamma   90.00
#
_symmetry.space_group_name_H-M   'P 1'
#
loop_
_entity.id
_entity.type
_entity.pdbx_description
1 polymer ?
#
loop_
_entity_poly.entity_id
_entity_poly.type
_entity_poly.pdbx_seq_one_letter_code
_entity_poly.pdbx_strand_id
1 'polypeptide(L)'
;KSPDERFQTVIQKQMNPKSISIDEMFGCFSELTQEWKEGLLSYFVSDVVKDDSLTKKWIIFDGPVDTLWVESLNTVLDDSKTLCLPNRKRIKLTPTVALLFEVENLDVASPATVSRCGMVYIDPQNFPWRAVVKSWIEALPSNTFNADRKKVLNNYFRNYLENILNLTENMLEMVKQPTLTKVQNVINIMKAYFKPEFGFEPCFGQSAQQSDEEDGIPIMKKDVKQGVKPVNDQTDFEVWTKTIFFYACVWGVGGSLHENARDQFDPIIRKAIEGIFLPNVESVFEVLPDTETRKLAVWEVQEYKYEAEIPFFNILVPTVDTVRYSFLTDLLIDSYLPTMYVGETGVGKSVIAYDLFERTRETKARLPVIINFSAQTSSGRTQIMIESKLLNRRDHFAAPPGQSVVLFI
;
A
#
# COMPACT_ATOMS: atom_id res chain seq x y z
N LYS A 1 -18.31 -11.79 20.72
CA LYS A 1 -18.51 -10.61 21.60
C LYS A 1 -17.19 -10.35 22.31
N SER A 2 -16.68 -9.11 22.29
CA SER A 2 -15.46 -8.77 23.04
C SER A 2 -15.69 -9.02 24.54
N PRO A 3 -14.74 -9.61 25.28
CA PRO A 3 -14.88 -9.88 26.71
C PRO A 3 -14.82 -8.63 27.60
N ASP A 4 -14.53 -7.45 27.04
CA ASP A 4 -14.43 -6.19 27.76
C ASP A 4 -15.63 -5.28 27.44
N GLU A 5 -16.41 -4.93 28.46
CA GLU A 5 -17.64 -4.11 28.36
C GLU A 5 -17.41 -2.70 27.79
N ARG A 6 -16.17 -2.21 27.79
CA ARG A 6 -15.79 -0.94 27.16
C ARG A 6 -15.79 -1.02 25.63
N PHE A 7 -15.64 -2.22 25.08
CA PHE A 7 -15.54 -2.43 23.64
C PHE A 7 -16.87 -2.91 23.08
N GLN A 8 -17.58 -1.99 22.45
CA GLN A 8 -18.81 -2.30 21.74
C GLN A 8 -18.52 -2.62 20.28
N THR A 9 -19.20 -3.63 19.75
CA THR A 9 -19.17 -3.89 18.30
C THR A 9 -19.90 -2.75 17.59
N VAL A 10 -19.26 -2.19 16.56
CA VAL A 10 -19.79 -1.10 15.74
C VAL A 10 -19.91 -1.59 14.31
N ILE A 11 -21.05 -1.35 13.67
CA ILE A 11 -21.22 -1.58 12.23
C ILE A 11 -20.67 -0.37 11.49
N GLN A 12 -19.71 -0.58 10.58
CA GLN A 12 -19.06 0.51 9.86
C GLN A 12 -19.43 0.47 8.37
N LYS A 13 -19.69 1.64 7.80
CA LYS A 13 -19.85 1.86 6.35
C LYS A 13 -18.91 2.98 5.95
N GLN A 14 -17.89 2.70 5.14
CA GLN A 14 -16.84 3.66 4.79
C GLN A 14 -16.91 4.02 3.31
N MET A 15 -16.66 5.29 2.98
CA MET A 15 -16.50 5.77 1.61
C MET A 15 -15.43 6.86 1.53
N ASN A 16 -14.81 7.01 0.37
CA ASN A 16 -14.03 8.20 0.05
C ASN A 16 -14.91 9.19 -0.73
N PRO A 17 -15.23 10.38 -0.18
CA PRO A 17 -16.16 11.32 -0.82
C PRO A 17 -15.61 11.92 -2.13
N LYS A 18 -14.29 11.82 -2.39
CA LYS A 18 -13.64 12.35 -3.59
C LYS A 18 -13.35 11.29 -4.65
N SER A 19 -13.55 10.00 -4.36
CA SER A 19 -13.40 8.94 -5.37
C SER A 19 -14.63 8.81 -6.27
N ILE A 20 -15.77 9.39 -5.87
CA ILE A 20 -17.05 9.38 -6.59
C ILE A 20 -17.54 10.80 -6.85
N SER A 21 -18.44 10.96 -7.81
CA SER A 21 -19.12 12.24 -8.03
C SER A 21 -20.16 12.54 -6.96
N ILE A 22 -20.56 13.81 -6.84
CA ILE A 22 -21.63 14.25 -5.91
C ILE A 22 -22.95 13.53 -6.23
N ASP A 23 -23.25 13.37 -7.52
CA ASP A 23 -24.44 12.65 -7.98
C ASP A 23 -24.41 11.17 -7.59
N GLU A 24 -23.25 10.51 -7.66
CA GLU A 24 -23.08 9.13 -7.19
C GLU A 24 -23.12 9.01 -5.66
N MET A 25 -22.78 10.08 -4.94
CA MET A 25 -22.80 10.12 -3.48
C MET A 25 -24.24 10.29 -2.95
N PHE A 26 -24.95 11.32 -3.41
CA PHE A 26 -26.29 11.68 -2.89
C PHE A 26 -27.45 11.09 -3.70
N GLY A 27 -27.21 10.73 -4.96
CA GLY A 27 -28.22 10.32 -5.92
C GLY A 27 -28.67 11.47 -6.82
N CYS A 28 -29.07 11.14 -8.04
CA CYS A 28 -29.49 12.09 -9.05
C CYS A 28 -30.65 11.54 -9.90
N PHE A 29 -31.33 12.41 -10.62
CA PHE A 29 -32.26 12.00 -11.67
C PHE A 29 -31.49 11.77 -12.96
N SER A 30 -31.66 10.59 -13.56
CA SER A 30 -31.12 10.30 -14.88
C SER A 30 -31.67 11.28 -15.91
N GLU A 31 -30.80 12.00 -16.61
CA GLU A 31 -31.24 12.98 -17.62
C GLU A 31 -32.06 12.32 -18.75
N LEU A 32 -31.72 11.07 -19.09
CA LEU A 32 -32.35 10.31 -20.17
C LEU A 32 -33.67 9.66 -19.77
N THR A 33 -33.71 9.01 -18.60
CA THR A 33 -34.88 8.21 -18.17
C THR A 33 -35.79 8.96 -17.21
N GLN A 34 -35.33 10.08 -16.65
CA GLN A 34 -35.99 10.80 -15.55
C GLN A 34 -36.24 9.93 -14.30
N GLU A 35 -35.58 8.77 -14.22
CA GLU A 35 -35.66 7.88 -13.07
C GLU A 35 -34.63 8.28 -12.02
N TRP A 36 -34.99 8.07 -10.75
CA TRP A 36 -34.09 8.33 -9.62
C TRP A 36 -33.03 7.23 -9.53
N LYS A 37 -31.76 7.62 -9.61
CA LYS A 37 -30.62 6.76 -9.28
C LYS A 37 -30.20 7.03 -7.83
N GLU A 38 -30.26 5.99 -7.00
CA GLU A 38 -29.83 6.10 -5.60
C GLU A 38 -28.31 6.27 -5.49
N GLY A 39 -27.87 7.17 -4.61
CA GLY A 39 -26.45 7.40 -4.35
C GLY A 39 -25.91 6.59 -3.18
N LEU A 40 -24.58 6.40 -3.12
CA LEU A 40 -23.91 5.55 -2.14
C LEU A 40 -24.16 5.98 -0.68
N LEU A 41 -24.09 7.28 -0.38
CA LEU A 41 -24.38 7.79 0.97
C LEU A 41 -25.86 7.61 1.31
N SER A 42 -26.75 7.89 0.36
CA SER A 42 -28.18 7.73 0.57
C SER A 42 -28.56 6.26 0.86
N TYR A 43 -27.88 5.33 0.20
CA TYR A 43 -27.98 3.89 0.46
C TYR A 43 -27.43 3.53 1.85
N PHE A 44 -26.20 3.95 2.20
CA PHE A 44 -25.61 3.68 3.52
C PHE A 44 -26.48 4.18 4.67
N VAL A 45 -26.96 5.42 4.58
CA VAL A 45 -27.83 6.01 5.60
C VAL A 45 -29.15 5.24 5.68
N SER A 46 -29.76 4.91 4.54
CA SER A 46 -31.01 4.13 4.53
C SER A 46 -30.82 2.73 5.12
N ASP A 47 -29.70 2.08 4.85
CA ASP A 47 -29.36 0.75 5.35
C ASP A 47 -29.18 0.75 6.87
N VAL A 48 -28.39 1.67 7.42
CA VAL A 48 -28.13 1.72 8.87
C VAL A 48 -29.33 2.20 9.69
N VAL A 49 -30.20 3.03 9.11
CA VAL A 49 -31.42 3.51 9.78
C VAL A 49 -32.53 2.46 9.80
N LYS A 50 -32.55 1.52 8.84
CA LYS A 50 -33.49 0.38 8.85
C LYS A 50 -33.18 -0.64 9.93
N ASP A 51 -31.95 -0.69 10.42
CA ASP A 51 -31.55 -1.59 11.49
C ASP A 51 -31.94 -1.01 12.86
N ASP A 52 -33.00 -1.57 13.45
CA ASP A 52 -33.54 -1.21 14.77
C ASP A 52 -32.67 -1.71 15.94
N SER A 53 -31.55 -2.39 15.68
CA SER A 53 -30.64 -2.83 16.74
C SER A 53 -30.01 -1.65 17.49
N LEU A 54 -29.78 -1.84 18.79
CA LEU A 54 -29.07 -0.89 19.65
C LEU A 54 -27.56 -0.81 19.35
N THR A 55 -27.07 -1.62 18.40
CA THR A 55 -25.69 -1.61 17.93
C THR A 55 -25.36 -0.25 17.34
N LYS A 56 -24.21 0.33 17.76
CA LYS A 56 -23.72 1.58 17.20
C LYS A 56 -23.33 1.38 15.73
N LYS A 57 -23.64 2.37 14.90
CA LYS A 57 -23.36 2.36 13.45
C LYS A 57 -22.58 3.60 13.07
N TRP A 58 -21.48 3.45 12.36
CA TRP A 58 -20.66 4.58 11.90
C TRP A 58 -20.67 4.64 10.38
N ILE A 59 -20.92 5.85 9.85
CA ILE A 59 -20.68 6.17 8.45
C ILE A 59 -19.42 7.00 8.40
N ILE A 60 -18.38 6.45 7.78
CA ILE A 60 -17.02 7.00 7.77
C ILE A 60 -16.76 7.61 6.39
N PHE A 61 -16.37 8.87 6.38
CA PHE A 61 -15.89 9.59 5.20
C PHE A 61 -14.37 9.69 5.30
N ASP A 62 -13.66 8.85 4.56
CA ASP A 62 -12.19 8.77 4.53
C ASP A 62 -11.65 9.43 3.26
N GLY A 63 -11.19 10.66 3.40
CA GLY A 63 -10.68 11.45 2.28
C GLY A 63 -10.81 12.95 2.52
N PRO A 64 -10.26 13.77 1.62
CA PRO A 64 -10.22 15.21 1.82
C PRO A 64 -11.62 15.84 1.78
N VAL A 65 -11.80 16.87 2.61
CA VAL A 65 -13.00 17.71 2.58
C VAL A 65 -12.99 18.61 1.36
N ASP A 66 -14.16 18.87 0.81
CA ASP A 66 -14.39 19.79 -0.29
C ASP A 66 -15.70 20.54 0.00
N THR A 67 -15.76 21.82 -0.36
CA THR A 67 -16.90 22.70 -0.07
C THR A 67 -18.20 22.15 -0.65
N LEU A 68 -18.15 21.52 -1.83
CA LEU A 68 -19.35 21.13 -2.57
C LEU A 68 -20.14 20.03 -1.87
N TRP A 69 -19.47 18.96 -1.43
CA TRP A 69 -20.16 17.84 -0.80
C TRP A 69 -20.45 18.10 0.68
N VAL A 70 -19.59 18.84 1.39
CA VAL A 70 -19.75 19.06 2.83
C VAL A 70 -20.91 20.01 3.14
N GLU A 71 -21.16 21.00 2.28
CA GLU A 71 -22.31 21.90 2.44
C GLU A 71 -23.65 21.17 2.32
N SER A 72 -23.70 20.14 1.48
CA SER A 72 -24.87 19.27 1.31
C SER A 72 -25.18 18.45 2.56
N LEU A 73 -24.25 18.36 3.52
CA LEU A 73 -24.43 17.67 4.81
C LEU A 73 -24.86 18.60 5.95
N ASN A 74 -25.01 19.89 5.71
CA ASN A 74 -25.30 20.86 6.78
C ASN A 74 -26.54 20.51 7.63
N THR A 75 -27.59 19.96 7.03
CA THR A 75 -28.82 19.55 7.75
C THR A 75 -28.68 18.23 8.49
N VAL A 76 -27.74 17.36 8.10
CA VAL A 76 -27.51 16.11 8.85
C VAL A 76 -26.53 16.32 10.00
N LEU A 77 -25.67 17.34 9.90
CA LEU A 77 -24.72 17.73 10.92
C LEU A 77 -25.30 18.66 11.99
N ASP A 78 -26.43 19.32 11.73
CA ASP A 78 -27.12 20.15 12.70
C ASP A 78 -28.06 19.35 13.63
N ASP A 79 -28.78 20.06 14.51
CA ASP A 79 -29.71 19.46 15.47
C ASP A 79 -30.85 18.66 14.82
N SER A 80 -31.16 18.92 13.55
CA SER A 80 -32.23 18.22 12.84
C SER A 80 -31.83 16.77 12.51
N LYS A 81 -30.53 16.48 12.42
CA LYS A 81 -29.96 15.15 12.11
C LYS A 81 -30.65 14.49 10.91
N THR A 82 -30.98 15.28 9.90
CA THR A 82 -31.78 14.84 8.75
C THR A 82 -31.02 15.03 7.45
N LEU A 83 -30.74 13.92 6.77
CA LEU A 83 -30.20 13.94 5.41
C LEU A 83 -31.32 14.32 4.43
N CYS A 84 -31.13 15.42 3.71
CA CYS A 84 -32.05 15.89 2.68
C CYS A 84 -31.48 15.54 1.29
N LEU A 85 -32.23 14.76 0.52
CA LEU A 85 -31.83 14.33 -0.82
C LEU A 85 -32.48 15.19 -1.92
N PRO A 86 -31.87 15.28 -3.11
CA PRO A 86 -32.43 16.02 -4.25
C PRO A 86 -33.86 15.61 -4.65
N ASN A 87 -34.23 14.33 -4.49
CA ASN A 87 -35.60 13.84 -4.72
C ASN A 87 -36.60 14.22 -3.60
N ARG A 88 -36.24 15.14 -2.71
CA ARG A 88 -37.03 15.59 -1.54
C ARG A 88 -37.24 14.51 -0.47
N LYS A 89 -36.62 13.33 -0.59
CA LYS A 89 -36.60 12.33 0.49
C LYS A 89 -35.78 12.91 1.65
N ARG A 90 -36.32 12.80 2.85
CA ARG A 90 -35.69 13.23 4.11
C ARG A 90 -35.50 11.99 4.98
N ILE A 91 -34.25 11.70 5.34
CA ILE A 91 -33.91 10.54 6.16
C ILE A 91 -33.32 11.05 7.48
N LYS A 92 -34.01 10.79 8.58
CA LYS A 92 -33.56 11.20 9.92
C LYS A 92 -32.65 10.13 10.51
N LEU A 93 -31.47 10.54 10.99
CA LEU A 93 -30.56 9.63 11.67
C LEU A 93 -31.11 9.22 13.04
N THR A 94 -30.93 7.95 13.37
CA THR A 94 -31.24 7.42 14.70
C THR A 94 -30.08 7.74 15.68
N PRO A 95 -30.32 7.77 17.00
CA PRO A 95 -29.26 8.04 18.00
C PRO A 95 -28.13 7.00 18.05
N THR A 96 -28.29 5.87 17.35
CA THR A 96 -27.27 4.82 17.23
C THR A 96 -26.28 5.09 16.08
N VAL A 97 -26.61 5.99 15.17
CA VAL A 97 -25.78 6.34 14.01
C VAL A 97 -24.89 7.55 14.33
N ALA A 98 -23.60 7.45 13.97
CA ALA A 98 -22.65 8.55 13.99
C ALA A 98 -22.00 8.73 12.62
N LEU A 99 -21.68 9.98 12.28
CA LEU A 99 -20.87 10.31 11.12
C LEU A 99 -19.44 10.58 11.60
N LEU A 100 -18.46 9.96 10.95
CA LEU A 100 -17.04 10.16 11.23
C LEU A 100 -16.35 10.68 9.98
N PHE A 101 -15.51 11.70 10.13
CA PHE A 101 -14.74 12.28 9.03
C PHE A 101 -13.25 12.05 9.33
N GLU A 102 -12.61 11.24 8.50
CA GLU A 102 -11.17 11.00 8.52
C GLU A 102 -10.55 11.88 7.44
N VAL A 103 -9.97 13.00 7.86
CA VAL A 103 -9.54 14.10 6.98
C VAL A 103 -8.14 14.54 7.37
N GLU A 104 -7.32 14.89 6.39
CA GLU A 104 -5.95 15.40 6.63
C GLU A 104 -5.96 16.83 7.16
N ASN A 105 -6.77 17.70 6.55
CA ASN A 105 -6.94 19.09 6.93
C ASN A 105 -8.38 19.57 6.67
N LEU A 106 -8.71 20.75 7.19
CA LEU A 106 -10.02 21.39 7.08
C LEU A 106 -9.94 22.75 6.39
N ASP A 107 -8.88 23.01 5.61
CA ASP A 107 -8.57 24.33 5.06
C ASP A 107 -9.67 24.88 4.15
N VAL A 108 -10.45 23.98 3.55
CA VAL A 108 -11.56 24.32 2.64
C VAL A 108 -12.93 24.20 3.31
N ALA A 109 -13.01 23.89 4.60
CA ALA A 109 -14.26 23.79 5.33
C ALA A 109 -14.62 25.13 5.99
N SER A 110 -15.88 25.56 5.89
CA SER A 110 -16.32 26.79 6.57
C SER A 110 -16.30 26.61 8.10
N PRO A 111 -15.94 27.65 8.89
CA PRO A 111 -16.00 27.56 10.35
C PRO A 111 -17.37 27.17 10.89
N ALA A 112 -18.45 27.56 10.20
CA ALA A 112 -19.82 27.21 10.55
C ALA A 112 -20.14 25.71 10.34
N THR A 113 -19.51 25.07 9.37
CA THR A 113 -19.59 23.61 9.16
C THR A 113 -18.81 22.89 10.23
N VAL A 114 -17.58 23.33 10.51
CA VAL A 114 -16.69 22.73 11.52
C VAL A 114 -17.27 22.84 12.93
N SER A 115 -17.95 23.94 13.27
CA SER A 115 -18.53 24.15 14.60
C SER A 115 -19.64 23.17 14.98
N ARG A 116 -20.18 22.42 14.01
CA ARG A 116 -21.24 21.41 14.23
C ARG A 116 -20.68 20.04 14.56
N CYS A 117 -19.37 19.85 14.43
CA CYS A 117 -18.70 18.57 14.59
C CYS A 117 -17.80 18.56 15.83
N GLY A 118 -17.69 17.41 16.49
CA GLY A 118 -16.69 17.20 17.53
C GLY A 118 -15.32 17.00 16.90
N MET A 119 -14.34 17.84 17.27
CA MET A 119 -12.99 17.78 16.71
C MET A 119 -12.09 16.91 17.57
N VAL A 120 -11.46 15.91 16.94
CA VAL A 120 -10.40 15.10 17.54
C VAL A 120 -9.12 15.35 16.74
N TYR A 121 -8.21 16.13 17.31
CA TYR A 121 -6.92 16.40 16.68
C TYR A 121 -5.94 15.28 17.02
N ILE A 122 -5.40 14.64 16.00
CA ILE A 122 -4.31 13.67 16.14
C ILE A 122 -3.02 14.38 15.76
N ASP A 123 -2.15 14.63 16.74
CA ASP A 123 -0.82 15.18 16.49
C ASP A 123 0.09 14.08 15.91
N PRO A 124 0.62 14.23 14.68
CA PRO A 124 1.53 13.25 14.09
C PRO A 124 2.81 13.05 14.91
N GLN A 125 3.26 14.05 15.67
CA GLN A 125 4.43 13.93 16.54
C GLN A 125 4.18 12.93 17.69
N ASN A 126 2.92 12.80 18.12
CA ASN A 126 2.49 11.86 19.15
C ASN A 126 2.21 10.45 18.60
N PHE A 127 2.32 10.24 17.28
CA PHE A 127 2.23 8.92 16.65
C PHE A 127 3.63 8.40 16.28
N PRO A 128 4.41 7.89 17.26
CA PRO A 128 5.77 7.49 17.00
C PRO A 128 5.77 6.32 16.02
N TRP A 129 6.60 6.40 14.99
CA TRP A 129 6.85 5.30 14.05
C TRP A 129 7.22 3.98 14.77
N ARG A 130 7.76 4.07 15.98
CA ARG A 130 8.05 2.93 16.87
C ARG A 130 6.81 2.11 17.22
N ALA A 131 5.63 2.74 17.36
CA ALA A 131 4.40 2.02 17.62
C ALA A 131 3.98 1.16 16.42
N VAL A 132 4.15 1.69 15.20
CA VAL A 132 3.90 0.95 13.96
C VAL A 132 4.88 -0.21 13.81
N VAL A 133 6.17 0.01 14.05
CA VAL A 133 7.18 -1.06 14.06
C VAL A 133 6.86 -2.13 15.09
N LYS A 134 6.50 -1.74 16.32
CA LYS A 134 6.15 -2.67 17.39
C LYS A 134 4.93 -3.51 16.99
N SER A 135 3.87 -2.87 16.52
CA SER A 135 2.65 -3.57 16.08
C SER A 135 2.94 -4.54 14.92
N TRP A 136 3.75 -4.12 13.95
CA TRP A 136 4.17 -5.00 12.85
C TRP A 136 4.95 -6.21 13.34
N ILE A 137 5.95 -6.03 14.20
CA ILE A 137 6.76 -7.13 14.76
C ILE A 137 5.89 -8.08 15.59
N GLU A 138 4.94 -7.55 16.37
CA GLU A 138 4.01 -8.36 17.15
C GLU A 138 3.12 -9.21 16.24
N ALA A 139 2.66 -8.66 15.12
CA ALA A 139 1.84 -9.36 14.11
C ALA A 139 2.61 -10.41 13.29
N LEU A 140 3.95 -10.43 13.32
CA LEU A 140 4.72 -11.47 12.62
C LEU A 140 4.40 -12.87 13.18
N PRO A 141 4.34 -13.90 12.32
CA PRO A 141 3.92 -15.23 12.72
C PRO A 141 4.95 -15.87 13.64
N SER A 142 4.51 -16.32 14.82
CA SER A 142 5.40 -16.79 15.90
C SER A 142 6.16 -18.07 15.58
N ASN A 143 5.72 -18.85 14.59
CA ASN A 143 6.41 -20.06 14.13
C ASN A 143 7.71 -19.73 13.38
N THR A 144 7.75 -18.65 12.59
CA THR A 144 8.97 -18.18 11.92
C THR A 144 9.72 -17.16 12.77
N PHE A 145 9.00 -16.28 13.46
CA PHE A 145 9.55 -15.19 14.27
C PHE A 145 9.23 -15.41 15.75
N ASN A 146 10.03 -16.27 16.40
CA ASN A 146 9.93 -16.49 17.84
C ASN A 146 10.27 -15.20 18.65
N ALA A 147 10.14 -15.26 19.97
CA ALA A 147 10.37 -14.10 20.82
C ALA A 147 11.77 -13.48 20.67
N ASP A 148 12.82 -14.30 20.46
CA ASP A 148 14.19 -13.80 20.33
C ASP A 148 14.45 -13.18 18.96
N ARG A 149 13.93 -13.78 17.89
CA ARG A 149 13.93 -13.18 16.54
C ARG A 149 13.18 -11.85 16.49
N LYS A 150 12.03 -11.75 17.17
CA LYS A 150 11.28 -10.48 17.32
C LYS A 150 12.09 -9.42 18.10
N LYS A 151 12.83 -9.82 19.14
CA LYS A 151 13.74 -8.90 19.87
C LYS A 151 14.88 -8.40 18.98
N VAL A 152 15.49 -9.27 18.18
CA VAL A 152 16.55 -8.89 17.22
C VAL A 152 16.03 -7.84 16.25
N LEU A 153 14.87 -8.08 15.62
CA LEU A 153 14.23 -7.10 14.74
C LEU A 153 14.02 -5.76 15.44
N ASN A 154 13.40 -5.77 16.61
CA ASN A 154 13.15 -4.55 17.37
C ASN A 154 14.46 -3.79 17.71
N ASN A 155 15.55 -4.50 18.00
CA ASN A 155 16.86 -3.89 18.24
C ASN A 155 17.42 -3.22 16.98
N TYR A 156 17.25 -3.80 15.79
CA TYR A 156 17.73 -3.16 14.55
C TYR A 156 17.01 -1.84 14.28
N PHE A 157 15.69 -1.80 14.43
CA PHE A 157 14.92 -0.56 14.28
C PHE A 157 15.31 0.48 15.33
N ARG A 158 15.50 0.09 16.59
CA ARG A 158 15.88 1.01 17.66
C ARG A 158 17.30 1.55 17.53
N ASN A 159 18.26 0.69 17.22
CA ASN A 159 19.67 1.05 17.26
C ASN A 159 20.14 1.73 15.97
N TYR A 160 19.57 1.36 14.83
CA TYR A 160 20.03 1.84 13.52
C TYR A 160 19.08 2.87 12.90
N LEU A 161 17.78 2.55 12.80
CA LEU A 161 16.86 3.36 12.01
C LEU A 161 16.67 4.78 12.56
N GLU A 162 16.63 4.93 13.89
CA GLU A 162 16.51 6.25 14.51
C GLU A 162 17.65 7.20 14.11
N ASN A 163 18.89 6.71 14.17
CA ASN A 163 20.05 7.50 13.77
C ASN A 163 20.01 7.84 12.27
N ILE A 164 19.66 6.86 11.44
CA ILE A 164 19.54 7.06 9.98
C ILE A 164 18.48 8.13 9.66
N LEU A 165 17.31 8.08 10.30
CA LEU A 165 16.24 9.05 10.09
C LEU A 165 16.67 10.46 10.51
N ASN A 166 17.33 10.61 11.66
CA ASN A 166 17.81 11.91 12.14
C ASN A 166 18.89 12.50 11.21
N LEU A 167 19.83 11.68 10.74
CA LEU A 167 20.91 12.12 9.85
C LEU A 167 20.42 12.47 8.44
N THR A 168 19.25 11.96 8.04
CA THR A 168 18.67 12.15 6.70
C THR A 168 17.49 13.11 6.67
N GLU A 169 17.07 13.66 7.82
CA GLU A 169 15.86 14.48 7.94
C GLU A 169 15.84 15.69 7.00
N ASN A 170 17.00 16.33 6.81
CA ASN A 170 17.15 17.55 6.01
C ASN A 170 17.77 17.31 4.63
N MET A 171 17.89 16.05 4.19
CA MET A 171 18.43 15.74 2.88
C MET A 171 17.43 16.07 1.78
N LEU A 172 17.94 16.42 0.60
CA LEU A 172 17.11 16.76 -0.55
C LEU A 172 16.41 15.51 -1.09
N GLU A 173 15.08 15.56 -1.12
CA GLU A 173 14.20 14.53 -1.67
C GLU A 173 13.51 15.02 -2.94
N MET A 174 13.28 14.12 -3.89
CA MET A 174 12.50 14.43 -5.09
C MET A 174 11.04 14.77 -4.73
N VAL A 175 10.47 14.03 -3.78
CA VAL A 175 9.17 14.27 -3.17
C VAL A 175 9.35 14.09 -1.67
N LYS A 176 9.05 15.14 -0.90
CA LYS A 176 9.21 15.11 0.55
C LYS A 176 8.29 14.07 1.18
N GLN A 177 8.86 13.15 1.96
CA GLN A 177 8.13 12.08 2.62
C GLN A 177 8.10 12.27 4.14
N PRO A 178 6.94 12.06 4.79
CA PRO A 178 6.89 11.95 6.24
C PRO A 178 7.78 10.82 6.75
N THR A 179 8.35 10.98 7.95
CA THR A 179 9.18 9.95 8.61
C THR A 179 8.46 8.61 8.68
N LEU A 180 7.16 8.61 8.96
CA LEU A 180 6.35 7.38 9.02
C LEU A 180 6.31 6.64 7.68
N THR A 181 6.21 7.35 6.56
CA THR A 181 6.24 6.76 5.22
C THR A 181 7.58 6.11 4.93
N LYS A 182 8.70 6.75 5.29
CA LYS A 182 10.03 6.15 5.16
C LYS A 182 10.16 4.85 5.96
N VAL A 183 9.68 4.86 7.21
CA VAL A 183 9.66 3.65 8.06
C VAL A 183 8.76 2.57 7.46
N GLN A 184 7.60 2.94 6.92
CA GLN A 184 6.70 1.99 6.26
C GLN A 184 7.35 1.39 5.01
N ASN A 185 8.13 2.15 4.24
CA ASN A 185 8.88 1.65 3.09
C ASN A 185 9.92 0.61 3.52
N VAL A 186 10.67 0.87 4.61
CA VAL A 186 11.61 -0.12 5.19
C VAL A 186 10.87 -1.40 5.56
N ILE A 187 9.75 -1.28 6.30
CA ILE A 187 8.92 -2.43 6.69
C ILE A 187 8.41 -3.19 5.45
N ASN A 188 7.94 -2.48 4.42
CA ASN A 188 7.39 -3.07 3.20
C ASN A 188 8.43 -3.89 2.44
N ILE A 189 9.64 -3.34 2.28
CA ILE A 189 10.74 -4.07 1.63
C ILE A 189 11.14 -5.29 2.45
N MET A 190 11.26 -5.17 3.78
CA MET A 190 11.54 -6.33 4.64
C MET A 190 10.46 -7.40 4.56
N LYS A 191 9.18 -7.01 4.62
CA LYS A 191 8.03 -7.91 4.46
C LYS A 191 8.11 -8.67 3.14
N ALA A 192 8.54 -8.00 2.06
CA ALA A 192 8.67 -8.64 0.75
C ALA A 192 9.72 -9.77 0.76
N TYR A 193 10.79 -9.64 1.54
CA TYR A 193 11.78 -10.70 1.74
C TYR A 193 11.39 -11.74 2.78
N PHE A 194 10.38 -11.51 3.63
CA PHE A 194 9.96 -12.45 4.67
C PHE A 194 8.98 -13.50 4.16
N LYS A 195 9.38 -14.20 3.11
CA LYS A 195 8.60 -15.25 2.45
C LYS A 195 9.35 -16.61 2.45
N PRO A 196 8.63 -17.72 2.30
CA PRO A 196 9.23 -19.06 2.18
C PRO A 196 10.31 -19.15 1.10
N GLU A 197 10.07 -18.51 -0.05
CA GLU A 197 10.98 -18.46 -1.20
C GLU A 197 12.34 -17.80 -0.89
N PHE A 198 12.44 -17.06 0.21
CA PHE A 198 13.67 -16.41 0.68
C PHE A 198 14.22 -17.01 1.98
N GLY A 199 13.76 -18.22 2.33
CA GLY A 199 14.22 -18.99 3.49
C GLY A 199 13.46 -18.70 4.79
N PHE A 200 12.44 -17.84 4.77
CA PHE A 200 11.57 -17.57 5.93
C PHE A 200 10.33 -18.48 5.87
N GLU A 201 10.53 -19.79 5.97
CA GLU A 201 9.42 -20.74 5.96
C GLU A 201 8.66 -20.71 7.29
N PRO A 202 7.32 -20.54 7.28
CA PRO A 202 6.49 -20.86 8.42
C PRO A 202 6.43 -22.38 8.56
N CYS A 203 6.73 -22.90 9.76
CA CYS A 203 6.41 -24.28 10.08
C CYS A 203 4.90 -24.46 9.99
N PHE A 204 4.39 -25.02 8.89
CA PHE A 204 3.01 -25.46 8.78
C PHE A 204 2.93 -26.95 9.14
N GLY A 205 2.21 -27.28 10.23
CA GLY A 205 2.00 -28.63 10.78
C GLY A 205 2.52 -28.72 12.21
N GLN A 206 1.67 -28.66 13.26
CA GLN A 206 0.85 -29.80 13.73
C GLN A 206 -0.58 -29.41 14.18
N SER A 207 -1.06 -28.20 13.92
CA SER A 207 -2.41 -27.76 14.39
C SER A 207 -3.28 -27.05 13.35
N ALA A 208 -2.85 -26.97 12.09
CA ALA A 208 -3.76 -26.62 10.99
C ALA A 208 -4.46 -27.89 10.51
N GLN A 209 -5.37 -28.42 11.33
CA GLN A 209 -6.40 -29.33 10.81
C GLN A 209 -7.24 -28.52 9.82
N GLN A 210 -7.35 -29.08 8.62
CA GLN A 210 -8.24 -28.66 7.56
C GLN A 210 -9.63 -28.41 8.12
N SER A 211 -10.16 -27.21 7.91
CA SER A 211 -11.60 -27.00 7.80
C SER A 211 -11.88 -26.70 6.33
N ASP A 212 -12.30 -27.76 5.66
CA ASP A 212 -13.12 -27.88 4.46
C ASP A 212 -13.33 -26.63 3.57
N GLU A 213 -12.82 -26.78 2.35
CA GLU A 213 -13.38 -26.37 1.06
C GLU A 213 -14.65 -25.51 1.04
N GLU A 214 -14.51 -24.22 0.71
CA GLU A 214 -15.36 -23.48 -0.24
C GLU A 214 -14.77 -22.08 -0.47
N ASP A 215 -13.94 -21.95 -1.50
CA ASP A 215 -13.84 -20.76 -2.39
C ASP A 215 -12.57 -20.90 -3.24
N GLY A 216 -12.77 -20.96 -4.56
CA GLY A 216 -11.79 -21.32 -5.58
C GLY A 216 -10.58 -20.38 -5.72
N ILE A 217 -9.68 -20.40 -4.73
CA ILE A 217 -8.33 -19.87 -4.83
C ILE A 217 -7.43 -21.02 -5.34
N PRO A 218 -6.77 -20.87 -6.51
CA PRO A 218 -5.86 -21.90 -6.97
C PRO A 218 -4.65 -21.97 -6.04
N ILE A 219 -4.51 -23.11 -5.36
CA ILE A 219 -3.28 -23.52 -4.69
C ILE A 219 -2.21 -23.63 -5.78
N MET A 220 -1.20 -22.76 -5.74
CA MET A 220 -0.02 -22.89 -6.60
C MET A 220 0.60 -24.26 -6.37
N LYS A 221 0.73 -25.03 -7.45
CA LYS A 221 1.48 -26.29 -7.47
C LYS A 221 2.92 -25.99 -7.03
N LYS A 222 3.41 -26.81 -6.10
CA LYS A 222 4.81 -26.87 -5.67
C LYS A 222 5.69 -27.28 -6.87
N ASP A 223 6.12 -26.30 -7.64
CA ASP A 223 7.40 -26.38 -8.34
C ASP A 223 8.40 -25.57 -7.51
N VAL A 224 8.85 -26.18 -6.41
CA VAL A 224 10.02 -25.68 -5.65
C VAL A 224 11.20 -25.81 -6.61
N LYS A 225 11.50 -24.74 -7.34
CA LYS A 225 12.83 -24.57 -7.93
C LYS A 225 13.84 -24.75 -6.80
N GLN A 226 14.87 -25.55 -7.06
CA GLN A 226 15.95 -25.84 -6.13
C GLN A 226 16.42 -24.56 -5.39
N GLY A 227 16.42 -24.58 -4.06
CA GLY A 227 17.67 -24.29 -3.36
C GLY A 227 17.78 -23.15 -2.33
N VAL A 228 16.73 -22.47 -1.85
CA VAL A 228 16.93 -21.57 -0.70
C VAL A 228 16.84 -22.36 0.61
N LYS A 229 17.97 -22.48 1.33
CA LYS A 229 18.00 -23.16 2.63
C LYS A 229 17.15 -22.39 3.64
N PRO A 230 16.29 -23.07 4.42
CA PRO A 230 15.51 -22.40 5.46
C PRO A 230 16.42 -21.77 6.52
N VAL A 231 15.99 -20.64 7.05
CA VAL A 231 16.68 -19.90 8.11
C VAL A 231 16.31 -20.53 9.46
N ASN A 232 17.03 -21.59 9.81
CA ASN A 232 16.76 -22.36 11.02
C ASN A 232 17.63 -21.91 12.20
N ASP A 233 18.88 -21.57 11.94
CA ASP A 233 19.80 -21.12 12.99
C ASP A 233 19.61 -19.64 13.35
N GLN A 234 19.89 -19.28 14.60
CA GLN A 234 19.74 -17.92 15.12
C GLN A 234 20.80 -16.97 14.54
N THR A 235 22.04 -17.43 14.37
CA THR A 235 23.11 -16.61 13.78
C THR A 235 22.83 -16.35 12.31
N ASP A 236 22.42 -17.38 11.57
CA ASP A 236 21.95 -17.25 10.19
C ASP A 236 20.79 -16.26 10.05
N PHE A 237 19.81 -16.31 10.97
CA PHE A 237 18.71 -15.36 11.00
C PHE A 237 19.18 -13.93 11.21
N GLU A 238 20.07 -13.70 12.17
CA GLU A 238 20.60 -12.37 12.47
C GLU A 238 21.37 -11.80 11.28
N VAL A 239 22.27 -12.57 10.68
CA VAL A 239 23.05 -12.13 9.51
C VAL A 239 22.13 -11.81 8.33
N TRP A 240 21.21 -12.72 7.99
CA TRP A 240 20.35 -12.53 6.83
C TRP A 240 19.35 -11.39 7.01
N THR A 241 18.73 -11.32 8.19
CA THR A 241 17.80 -10.24 8.53
C THR A 241 18.49 -8.89 8.57
N LYS A 242 19.75 -8.82 9.03
CA LYS A 242 20.54 -7.60 9.03
C LYS A 242 20.90 -7.14 7.61
N THR A 243 21.26 -8.08 6.72
CA THR A 243 21.47 -7.80 5.28
C THR A 243 20.19 -7.25 4.63
N ILE A 244 19.04 -7.88 4.87
CA ILE A 244 17.74 -7.40 4.36
C ILE A 244 17.40 -6.03 4.95
N PHE A 245 17.61 -5.82 6.24
CA PHE A 245 17.36 -4.55 6.92
C PHE A 245 18.22 -3.42 6.34
N PHE A 246 19.49 -3.67 6.04
CA PHE A 246 20.35 -2.71 5.36
C PHE A 246 19.81 -2.31 4.00
N TYR A 247 19.49 -3.29 3.15
CA TYR A 247 18.91 -3.04 1.83
C TYR A 247 17.58 -2.28 1.93
N ALA A 248 16.74 -2.65 2.90
CA ALA A 248 15.47 -1.97 3.17
C ALA A 248 15.67 -0.52 3.64
N CYS A 249 16.71 -0.22 4.43
CA CYS A 249 17.05 1.16 4.79
C CYS A 249 17.58 1.96 3.59
N VAL A 250 18.43 1.36 2.75
CA VAL A 250 18.94 2.00 1.53
C VAL A 250 17.79 2.45 0.62
N TRP A 251 16.84 1.55 0.35
CA TRP A 251 15.74 1.84 -0.57
C TRP A 251 14.54 2.52 0.09
N GLY A 252 14.26 2.22 1.36
CA GLY A 252 13.12 2.77 2.10
C GLY A 252 13.32 4.20 2.59
N VAL A 253 14.57 4.57 2.92
CA VAL A 253 14.96 5.93 3.31
C VAL A 253 15.67 6.66 2.16
N GLY A 254 16.64 6.00 1.53
CA GLY A 254 17.48 6.62 0.49
C GLY A 254 16.87 6.62 -0.91
N GLY A 255 15.86 5.80 -1.18
CA GLY A 255 15.29 5.64 -2.53
C GLY A 255 14.65 6.92 -3.09
N SER A 256 14.04 7.75 -2.22
CA SER A 256 13.40 9.02 -2.59
C SER A 256 14.34 10.23 -2.60
N LEU A 257 15.59 10.05 -2.13
CA LEU A 257 16.60 11.10 -2.15
C LEU A 257 16.95 11.49 -3.59
N HIS A 258 17.17 12.78 -3.80
CA HIS A 258 17.75 13.32 -5.01
C HIS A 258 19.18 12.77 -5.19
N GLU A 259 19.65 12.63 -6.44
CA GLU A 259 20.96 12.07 -6.78
C GLU A 259 22.12 12.72 -5.96
N ASN A 260 22.21 14.05 -5.95
CA ASN A 260 23.19 14.78 -5.12
C ASN A 260 23.14 14.47 -3.60
N ALA A 261 21.98 14.07 -3.07
CA ALA A 261 21.84 13.68 -1.67
C ALA A 261 22.21 12.21 -1.44
N ARG A 262 22.13 11.36 -2.46
CA ARG A 262 22.55 9.95 -2.39
C ARG A 262 24.05 9.81 -2.14
N ASP A 263 24.86 10.70 -2.71
CA ASP A 263 26.32 10.74 -2.46
C ASP A 263 26.65 11.02 -0.99
N GLN A 264 25.83 11.83 -0.32
CA GLN A 264 25.96 12.13 1.11
C GLN A 264 25.38 11.01 1.98
N PHE A 265 24.33 10.34 1.50
CA PHE A 265 23.67 9.23 2.20
C PHE A 265 24.51 7.95 2.23
N ASP A 266 25.22 7.64 1.15
CA ASP A 266 26.05 6.45 1.01
C ASP A 266 27.03 6.23 2.20
N PRO A 267 27.91 7.20 2.55
CA PRO A 267 28.83 7.01 3.68
C PRO A 267 28.09 6.94 5.03
N ILE A 268 26.93 7.61 5.16
CA ILE A 268 26.13 7.58 6.39
C ILE A 268 25.57 6.19 6.64
N ILE A 269 24.95 5.55 5.64
CA ILE A 269 24.32 4.24 5.83
C ILE A 269 25.36 3.14 6.04
N ARG A 270 26.51 3.21 5.35
CA ARG A 270 27.65 2.29 5.55
C ARG A 270 28.18 2.35 6.97
N LYS A 271 28.30 3.54 7.54
CA LYS A 271 28.74 3.73 8.93
C LYS A 271 27.65 3.40 9.95
N ALA A 272 26.39 3.67 9.64
CA ALA A 272 25.29 3.43 10.56
C ALA A 272 25.08 1.93 10.83
N ILE A 273 25.24 1.09 9.82
CA ILE A 273 25.00 -0.36 9.94
C ILE A 273 26.30 -1.13 9.67
N GLU A 274 27.15 -1.18 10.69
CA GLU A 274 28.43 -1.90 10.62
C GLU A 274 28.26 -3.43 10.64
N GLY A 275 29.30 -4.16 10.22
CA GLY A 275 29.34 -5.63 10.31
C GLY A 275 28.53 -6.37 9.24
N ILE A 276 28.22 -5.71 8.13
CA ILE A 276 27.70 -6.33 6.91
C ILE A 276 28.82 -6.42 5.88
N PHE A 277 28.89 -7.54 5.17
CA PHE A 277 29.78 -7.66 4.02
C PHE A 277 29.21 -6.85 2.84
N LEU A 278 29.93 -5.80 2.45
CA LEU A 278 29.63 -4.99 1.27
C LEU A 278 30.65 -5.31 0.16
N PRO A 279 30.19 -5.65 -1.06
CA PRO A 279 31.07 -5.70 -2.24
C PRO A 279 31.78 -4.36 -2.48
N ASN A 280 32.85 -4.39 -3.27
CA ASN A 280 33.56 -3.18 -3.69
C ASN A 280 32.75 -2.42 -4.75
N VAL A 281 31.76 -1.66 -4.31
CA VAL A 281 30.87 -0.83 -5.12
C VAL A 281 31.02 0.64 -4.76
N GLU A 282 30.89 1.51 -5.75
CA GLU A 282 30.92 2.96 -5.55
C GLU A 282 29.69 3.42 -4.77
N SER A 283 28.54 2.78 -5.00
CA SER A 283 27.29 3.15 -4.36
C SER A 283 26.56 1.96 -3.71
N VAL A 284 26.01 2.16 -2.51
CA VAL A 284 25.12 1.20 -1.81
C VAL A 284 23.83 0.91 -2.57
N PHE A 285 23.49 1.72 -3.58
CA PHE A 285 22.34 1.45 -4.46
C PHE A 285 22.67 0.39 -5.52
N GLU A 286 23.93 0.00 -5.69
CA GLU A 286 24.38 -1.00 -6.69
C GLU A 286 24.36 -2.44 -6.17
N VAL A 287 23.89 -2.64 -4.95
CA VAL A 287 23.84 -3.95 -4.33
C VAL A 287 22.42 -4.46 -4.14
N LEU A 288 22.28 -5.79 -4.12
CA LEU A 288 21.06 -6.52 -3.80
C LEU A 288 21.34 -7.66 -2.81
N PRO A 289 20.35 -8.07 -1.99
CA PRO A 289 20.45 -9.28 -1.17
C PRO A 289 20.43 -10.53 -2.06
N ASP A 290 21.53 -11.26 -2.08
CA ASP A 290 21.59 -12.58 -2.68
C ASP A 290 21.08 -13.64 -1.70
N THR A 291 20.03 -14.33 -2.11
CA THR A 291 19.30 -15.31 -1.29
C THR A 291 20.07 -16.62 -1.13
N GLU A 292 20.99 -16.93 -2.03
CA GLU A 292 21.80 -18.15 -1.97
C GLU A 292 22.96 -17.99 -0.98
N THR A 293 23.72 -16.89 -1.09
CA THR A 293 24.86 -16.64 -0.21
C THR A 293 24.50 -15.88 1.08
N ARG A 294 23.29 -15.32 1.16
CA ARG A 294 22.80 -14.45 2.25
C ARG A 294 23.65 -13.20 2.48
N LYS A 295 24.32 -12.73 1.42
CA LYS A 295 25.17 -11.54 1.40
C LYS A 295 24.65 -10.52 0.40
N LEU A 296 25.25 -9.34 0.40
CA LEU A 296 25.02 -8.36 -0.66
C LEU A 296 25.85 -8.73 -1.88
N ALA A 297 25.22 -8.77 -3.05
CA ALA A 297 25.82 -8.97 -4.36
C ALA A 297 25.66 -7.71 -5.22
N VAL A 298 26.34 -7.66 -6.37
CA VAL A 298 26.25 -6.54 -7.33
C VAL A 298 25.27 -6.93 -8.44
N TRP A 299 24.55 -5.95 -9.00
CA TRP A 299 23.67 -6.19 -10.14
C TRP A 299 24.43 -6.71 -11.37
N GLU A 300 23.95 -7.81 -11.95
CA GLU A 300 24.42 -8.30 -13.24
C GLU A 300 23.48 -7.82 -14.35
N VAL A 301 24.07 -7.24 -15.40
CA VAL A 301 23.34 -6.78 -16.59
C VAL A 301 23.66 -7.71 -17.74
N GLN A 302 22.63 -8.26 -18.37
CA GLN A 302 22.81 -9.10 -19.56
C GLN A 302 23.30 -8.26 -20.74
N GLU A 303 24.21 -8.82 -21.53
CA GLU A 303 24.70 -8.16 -22.74
C GLU A 303 23.56 -8.00 -23.74
N TYR A 304 23.33 -6.75 -24.18
CA TYR A 304 22.30 -6.43 -25.15
C TYR A 304 22.63 -7.03 -26.52
N LYS A 305 21.70 -7.79 -27.10
CA LYS A 305 21.80 -8.28 -28.47
C LYS A 305 20.81 -7.53 -29.35
N TYR A 306 21.32 -6.89 -30.40
CA TYR A 306 20.50 -6.18 -31.36
C TYR A 306 19.75 -7.17 -32.27
N GLU A 307 18.45 -6.97 -32.39
CA GLU A 307 17.57 -7.73 -33.27
C GLU A 307 16.91 -6.77 -34.25
N ALA A 308 17.22 -6.89 -35.54
CA ALA A 308 16.74 -5.99 -36.58
C ALA A 308 15.22 -6.01 -36.79
N GLU A 309 14.55 -7.05 -36.28
CA GLU A 309 13.10 -7.24 -36.37
C GLU A 309 12.32 -6.39 -35.36
N ILE A 310 12.98 -5.94 -34.28
CA ILE A 310 12.34 -5.11 -33.24
C ILE A 310 12.24 -3.66 -33.74
N PRO A 311 11.04 -3.04 -33.76
CA PRO A 311 10.90 -1.64 -34.11
C PRO A 311 11.79 -0.75 -33.25
N PHE A 312 12.42 0.27 -33.84
CA PHE A 312 13.37 1.14 -33.14
C PHE A 312 12.81 1.70 -31.81
N PHE A 313 11.55 2.09 -31.77
CA PHE A 313 10.89 2.63 -30.57
C PHE A 313 10.62 1.60 -29.46
N ASN A 314 10.77 0.30 -29.76
CA ASN A 314 10.60 -0.80 -28.81
C ASN A 314 11.94 -1.38 -28.34
N ILE A 315 13.07 -0.85 -28.84
CA ILE A 315 14.39 -1.29 -28.40
C ILE A 315 14.65 -0.76 -26.99
N LEU A 316 14.76 -1.67 -26.02
CA LEU A 316 15.20 -1.38 -24.67
C LEU A 316 16.57 -2.00 -24.43
N VAL A 317 17.57 -1.16 -24.19
CA VAL A 317 18.90 -1.61 -23.79
C VAL A 317 18.90 -1.81 -22.27
N PRO A 318 19.13 -3.03 -21.75
CA PRO A 318 19.22 -3.24 -20.32
C PRO A 318 20.43 -2.50 -19.74
N THR A 319 20.17 -1.68 -18.73
CA THR A 319 21.17 -1.02 -17.88
C THR A 319 21.00 -1.47 -16.43
N VAL A 320 21.99 -1.18 -15.58
CA VAL A 320 21.91 -1.44 -14.14
C VAL A 320 20.64 -0.85 -13.53
N ASP A 321 20.24 0.35 -13.95
CA ASP A 321 19.03 1.01 -13.47
C ASP A 321 17.76 0.28 -13.88
N THR A 322 17.64 -0.14 -15.14
CA THR A 322 16.47 -0.89 -15.59
C THR A 322 16.31 -2.19 -14.80
N VAL A 323 17.38 -2.97 -14.63
CA VAL A 323 17.36 -4.23 -13.87
C VAL A 323 16.99 -3.99 -12.41
N ARG A 324 17.63 -3.00 -11.78
CA ARG A 324 17.43 -2.64 -10.37
C ARG A 324 16.01 -2.19 -10.07
N TYR A 325 15.47 -1.25 -10.85
CA TYR A 325 14.12 -0.72 -10.64
C TYR A 325 13.05 -1.77 -10.97
N SER A 326 13.24 -2.55 -12.04
CA SER A 326 12.37 -3.69 -12.35
C SER A 326 12.36 -4.71 -11.21
N PHE A 327 13.52 -5.09 -10.67
CA PHE A 327 13.60 -6.03 -9.56
C PHE A 327 12.84 -5.54 -8.32
N LEU A 328 13.09 -4.28 -7.90
CA LEU A 328 12.47 -3.75 -6.69
C LEU A 328 10.93 -3.70 -6.84
N THR A 329 10.45 -3.32 -8.02
CA THR A 329 9.00 -3.28 -8.29
C THR A 329 8.40 -4.67 -8.43
N ASP A 330 9.12 -5.61 -9.04
CA ASP A 330 8.70 -7.00 -9.11
C ASP A 330 8.54 -7.62 -7.72
N LEU A 331 9.51 -7.39 -6.84
CA LEU A 331 9.54 -7.85 -5.44
C LEU A 331 8.34 -7.30 -4.63
N LEU A 332 8.05 -6.00 -4.79
CA LEU A 332 6.94 -5.34 -4.09
C LEU A 332 5.58 -5.76 -4.64
N ILE A 333 5.44 -5.89 -5.96
CA ILE A 333 4.20 -6.40 -6.60
C ILE A 333 3.92 -7.84 -6.16
N ASP A 334 4.92 -8.71 -6.09
CA ASP A 334 4.77 -10.08 -5.57
C ASP A 334 4.28 -10.13 -4.12
N SER A 335 4.40 -9.01 -3.40
CA SER A 335 3.99 -8.88 -2.01
C SER A 335 2.71 -8.05 -1.87
N TYR A 336 2.04 -7.73 -2.99
CA TYR A 336 0.86 -6.85 -3.06
C TYR A 336 1.10 -5.46 -2.44
N LEU A 337 2.33 -4.95 -2.57
CA LEU A 337 2.73 -3.65 -2.06
C LEU A 337 2.82 -2.63 -3.20
N PRO A 338 2.05 -1.52 -3.14
CA PRO A 338 2.12 -0.49 -4.17
C PRO A 338 3.46 0.24 -4.13
N THR A 339 3.96 0.64 -5.30
CA THR A 339 5.24 1.33 -5.46
C THR A 339 5.04 2.56 -6.34
N MET A 340 5.72 3.66 -6.04
CA MET A 340 5.68 4.89 -6.83
C MET A 340 7.09 5.23 -7.34
N TYR A 341 7.22 5.39 -8.65
CA TYR A 341 8.45 5.90 -9.26
C TYR A 341 8.37 7.42 -9.43
N VAL A 342 9.37 8.11 -8.91
CA VAL A 342 9.52 9.56 -9.03
C VAL A 342 10.74 9.86 -9.88
N GLY A 343 10.62 10.81 -10.80
CA GLY A 343 11.72 11.28 -11.63
C GLY A 343 11.23 12.19 -12.75
N GLU A 344 12.17 12.83 -13.45
CA GLU A 344 11.86 13.76 -14.54
C GLU A 344 11.15 13.10 -15.73
N THR A 345 10.42 13.87 -16.53
CA THR A 345 9.77 13.34 -17.73
C THR A 345 10.81 12.86 -18.75
N GLY A 346 10.59 11.70 -19.36
CA GLY A 346 11.47 11.17 -20.42
C GLY A 346 12.61 10.26 -19.95
N VAL A 347 12.77 10.01 -18.65
CA VAL A 347 13.84 9.14 -18.10
C VAL A 347 13.56 7.63 -18.16
N GLY A 348 12.62 7.19 -19.00
CA GLY A 348 12.36 5.76 -19.21
C GLY A 348 11.50 5.04 -18.15
N LYS A 349 10.91 5.74 -17.17
CA LYS A 349 10.07 5.14 -16.11
C LYS A 349 8.97 4.20 -16.65
N SER A 350 8.18 4.67 -17.60
CA SER A 350 7.09 3.88 -18.19
C SER A 350 7.63 2.68 -18.98
N VAL A 351 8.78 2.84 -19.63
CA VAL A 351 9.41 1.77 -20.41
C VAL A 351 9.87 0.64 -19.49
N ILE A 352 10.46 0.95 -18.34
CA ILE A 352 10.86 -0.04 -17.32
C ILE A 352 9.66 -0.83 -16.81
N ALA A 353 8.54 -0.14 -16.54
CA ALA A 353 7.32 -0.79 -16.07
C ALA A 353 6.70 -1.70 -17.15
N TYR A 354 6.60 -1.22 -18.39
CA TYR A 354 6.06 -2.01 -19.51
C TYR A 354 6.89 -3.25 -19.78
N ASP A 355 8.23 -3.12 -19.84
CA ASP A 355 9.13 -4.27 -19.98
C ASP A 355 8.93 -5.30 -18.87
N LEU A 356 8.87 -4.85 -17.61
CA LEU A 356 8.63 -5.73 -16.48
C LEU A 356 7.29 -6.49 -16.62
N PHE A 357 6.23 -5.78 -17.00
CA PHE A 357 4.91 -6.40 -17.13
C PHE A 357 4.83 -7.39 -18.28
N GLU A 358 5.44 -7.10 -19.42
CA GLU A 358 5.49 -8.04 -20.55
C GLU A 358 6.29 -9.30 -20.16
N ARG A 359 7.46 -9.16 -19.52
CA ARG A 359 8.26 -10.31 -19.06
C ARG A 359 7.57 -11.16 -17.99
N THR A 360 6.78 -10.53 -17.13
CA THR A 360 6.11 -11.22 -15.99
C THR A 360 4.67 -11.65 -16.30
N ARG A 361 4.12 -11.27 -17.46
CA ARG A 361 2.73 -11.53 -17.83
C ARG A 361 2.37 -13.01 -17.80
N GLU A 362 3.13 -13.83 -18.54
CA GLU A 362 2.89 -15.26 -18.62
C GLU A 362 3.51 -16.01 -17.43
N THR A 363 4.75 -15.67 -17.08
CA THR A 363 5.53 -16.38 -16.05
C THR A 363 4.95 -16.23 -14.64
N LYS A 364 4.30 -15.09 -14.34
CA LYS A 364 3.65 -14.81 -13.04
C LYS A 364 2.14 -14.63 -13.15
N ALA A 365 1.54 -14.93 -14.30
CA ALA A 365 0.10 -14.77 -14.57
C ALA A 365 -0.42 -13.36 -14.17
N ARG A 366 0.33 -12.31 -14.51
CA ARG A 366 -0.01 -10.92 -14.21
C ARG A 366 -0.67 -10.25 -15.40
N LEU A 367 -1.81 -9.60 -15.16
CA LEU A 367 -2.55 -8.85 -16.16
C LEU A 367 -2.41 -7.35 -15.91
N PRO A 368 -1.53 -6.63 -16.64
CA PRO A 368 -1.36 -5.20 -16.46
C PRO A 368 -2.56 -4.43 -17.00
N VAL A 369 -3.06 -3.45 -16.24
CA VAL A 369 -4.01 -2.42 -16.68
C VAL A 369 -3.27 -1.10 -16.66
N ILE A 370 -3.05 -0.54 -17.85
CA ILE A 370 -2.31 0.71 -18.03
C ILE A 370 -3.31 1.85 -18.08
N ILE A 371 -3.15 2.81 -17.17
CA ILE A 371 -4.07 3.92 -16.95
C ILE A 371 -3.33 5.23 -17.23
N ASN A 372 -3.57 5.82 -18.39
CA ASN A 372 -2.97 7.12 -18.72
C ASN A 372 -3.85 8.25 -18.20
N PHE A 373 -3.37 8.98 -17.19
CA PHE A 373 -4.05 10.18 -16.72
C PHE A 373 -3.72 11.41 -17.56
N SER A 374 -4.74 12.25 -17.75
CA SER A 374 -4.66 13.57 -18.36
C SER A 374 -5.41 14.57 -17.48
N ALA A 375 -5.28 15.86 -17.75
CA ALA A 375 -6.01 16.91 -17.04
C ALA A 375 -7.56 16.77 -17.12
N GLN A 376 -8.08 15.93 -18.03
CA GLN A 376 -9.51 15.69 -18.21
C GLN A 376 -9.95 14.27 -17.80
N THR A 377 -9.10 13.50 -17.11
CA THR A 377 -9.49 12.18 -16.62
C THR A 377 -10.39 12.35 -15.39
N SER A 378 -11.64 11.88 -15.49
CA SER A 378 -12.62 11.85 -14.39
C SER A 378 -12.59 10.53 -13.62
N SER A 379 -13.13 10.51 -12.40
CA SER A 379 -13.31 9.28 -11.60
C SER A 379 -14.02 8.17 -12.37
N GLY A 380 -15.10 8.50 -13.08
CA GLY A 380 -15.83 7.53 -13.91
C GLY A 380 -15.00 6.95 -15.06
N ARG A 381 -14.14 7.76 -15.71
CA ARG A 381 -13.19 7.23 -16.72
C ARG A 381 -12.17 6.30 -16.08
N THR A 382 -11.65 6.68 -14.90
CA THR A 382 -10.72 5.84 -14.13
C THR A 382 -11.35 4.50 -13.76
N GLN A 383 -12.59 4.51 -13.30
CA GLN A 383 -13.35 3.30 -12.97
C GLN A 383 -13.49 2.38 -14.19
N ILE A 384 -13.92 2.90 -15.33
CA ILE A 384 -14.05 2.12 -16.58
C ILE A 384 -12.71 1.50 -17.00
N MET A 385 -11.60 2.24 -16.87
CA MET A 385 -10.27 1.72 -17.19
C MET A 385 -9.87 0.57 -16.27
N ILE A 386 -10.10 0.70 -14.96
CA ILE A 386 -9.85 -0.36 -13.98
C ILE A 386 -10.72 -1.60 -14.26
N GLU A 387 -12.01 -1.40 -14.47
CA GLU A 387 -12.98 -2.48 -14.69
C GLU A 387 -12.81 -3.19 -16.04
N SER A 388 -12.15 -2.56 -17.02
CA SER A 388 -12.00 -3.08 -18.39
C SER A 388 -11.40 -4.49 -18.49
N LYS A 389 -10.59 -4.90 -17.51
CA LYS A 389 -9.94 -6.21 -17.45
C LYS A 389 -10.39 -7.07 -16.26
N LEU A 390 -11.39 -6.60 -15.50
CA LEU A 390 -11.96 -7.32 -14.38
C LEU A 390 -13.20 -8.11 -14.82
N LEU A 391 -13.42 -9.25 -14.19
CA LEU A 391 -14.65 -10.02 -14.34
C LEU A 391 -15.68 -9.49 -13.34
N ASN A 392 -16.84 -9.12 -13.87
CA ASN A 392 -17.99 -8.78 -13.05
C ASN A 392 -18.58 -10.06 -12.44
N ARG A 393 -18.52 -10.20 -11.12
CA ARG A 393 -19.22 -11.23 -10.33
C ARG A 393 -20.45 -10.58 -9.69
N ARG A 394 -21.35 -11.38 -9.12
CA ARG A 394 -22.64 -10.88 -8.58
C ARG A 394 -22.49 -9.67 -7.65
N ASP A 395 -21.48 -9.69 -6.77
CA ASP A 395 -21.34 -8.69 -5.70
C ASP A 395 -20.01 -7.91 -5.75
N HIS A 396 -19.09 -8.23 -6.67
CA HIS A 396 -17.77 -7.60 -6.75
C HIS A 396 -17.11 -7.79 -8.12
N PHE A 397 -16.07 -7.00 -8.37
CA PHE A 397 -15.14 -7.23 -9.48
C PHE A 397 -13.98 -8.11 -9.03
N ALA A 398 -13.59 -9.07 -9.86
CA ALA A 398 -12.48 -9.97 -9.58
C ALA A 398 -11.52 -10.05 -10.77
N ALA A 399 -10.25 -10.34 -10.48
CA ALA A 399 -9.30 -10.72 -11.53
C ALA A 399 -9.76 -12.01 -12.24
N PRO A 400 -9.34 -12.22 -13.50
CA PRO A 400 -9.53 -13.51 -14.16
C PRO A 400 -8.97 -14.68 -13.33
N PRO A 401 -9.59 -15.88 -13.35
CA PRO A 401 -9.15 -17.01 -12.55
C PRO A 401 -7.67 -17.35 -12.80
N GLY A 402 -6.90 -17.48 -11.71
CA GLY A 402 -5.48 -17.79 -11.78
C GLY A 402 -4.58 -16.64 -12.21
N GLN A 403 -5.11 -15.41 -12.34
CA GLN A 403 -4.34 -14.22 -12.67
C GLN A 403 -4.43 -13.17 -11.56
N SER A 404 -3.39 -12.35 -11.45
CA SER A 404 -3.40 -11.12 -10.63
C SER A 404 -3.42 -9.90 -11.54
N VAL A 405 -4.24 -8.91 -11.21
CA VAL A 405 -4.30 -7.65 -11.96
C VAL A 405 -3.32 -6.65 -11.35
N VAL A 406 -2.49 -6.05 -12.19
CA VAL A 406 -1.54 -5.01 -11.78
C VAL A 406 -1.98 -3.70 -12.42
N LEU A 407 -2.30 -2.69 -11.60
CA LEU A 407 -2.64 -1.35 -12.09
C LEU A 407 -1.35 -0.53 -12.22
N PHE A 408 -1.15 0.09 -13.38
CA PHE A 408 -0.04 1.00 -13.63
C PHE A 408 -0.58 2.34 -14.14
N ILE A 409 -0.08 3.42 -13.57
CA ILE A 409 -0.49 4.80 -13.86
C ILE A 409 0.66 5.54 -14.52
#